data_AF-A0A2H1A7X6-F1
#
_entry.id   AF-A0A2H1A7X6-F1
#
_cell.length_a   1.000
_cell.length_b   1.000
_cell.length_c   1.000
_cell.angle_alpha   90.00
_cell.angle_beta   90.00
_cell.angle_gamma   90.00
#
_symmetry.space_group_name_H-M   'P 1'
#
loop_
_entity.id
_entity.type
_entity.pdbx_description
1 polymer ?
#
loop_
_entity_poly.entity_id
_entity_poly.type
_entity_poly.pdbx_seq_one_letter_code
_entity_poly.pdbx_strand_id
1 'polypeptide(L)'
;MATDADSQRSKLSPSDVKLILWLIVQIKPFKYVGDRTSSQSKKWDFIQQRFEAERTKSADNLVVPTVRTLQRQMAAALRKARNRRVPADYTPFSVFETLRVTSPLADLELAVLELHNLSEAFKNGQMVGSIPPHIKREFDPHQMDVEPGARRRRFSSNASSASFSSYDSDKAEETASILRRMINENRRFHEEMIGLMSQHATAMSSELQRLLDVVEESKSAAESEREEEEEEEEEEVEKGEEMEIEEAKKEQPEQPEQPEQPEPPRSEKRSTLRDVLNQDT
;
A
#
# COMPACT_ATOMS: atom_id res chain seq x y z
N MET A 1 -29.50 59.91 -17.11
CA MET A 1 -29.00 59.61 -15.76
C MET A 1 -29.48 58.21 -15.40
N ALA A 2 -28.65 57.20 -15.67
CA ALA A 2 -28.87 55.84 -15.22
C ALA A 2 -27.95 55.63 -14.01
N THR A 3 -28.53 55.28 -12.88
CA THR A 3 -27.80 55.00 -11.65
C THR A 3 -27.09 53.66 -11.80
N ASP A 4 -25.76 53.69 -11.84
CA ASP A 4 -24.87 52.53 -11.66
C ASP A 4 -25.10 51.94 -10.26
N ALA A 5 -26.12 51.09 -10.14
CA ALA A 5 -26.25 50.13 -9.07
C ALA A 5 -25.52 48.85 -9.47
N ASP A 6 -24.25 48.99 -9.87
CA ASP A 6 -23.39 47.86 -10.21
C ASP A 6 -22.95 47.18 -8.91
N SER A 7 -23.84 46.31 -8.44
CA SER A 7 -23.58 45.09 -7.68
C SER A 7 -22.27 45.10 -6.88
N GLN A 8 -22.35 45.55 -5.62
CA GLN A 8 -21.38 45.21 -4.58
C GLN A 8 -21.43 43.70 -4.28
N ARG A 9 -21.17 42.85 -5.29
CA ARG A 9 -20.82 41.45 -5.06
C ARG A 9 -19.49 41.48 -4.32
N SER A 10 -19.54 41.25 -3.01
CA SER A 10 -18.36 41.06 -2.16
C SER A 10 -17.42 40.06 -2.84
N LYS A 11 -16.37 40.58 -3.46
CA LYS A 11 -15.34 39.77 -4.11
C LYS A 11 -14.53 39.13 -2.98
N LEU A 12 -14.45 37.80 -2.97
CA LEU A 12 -13.55 37.10 -2.05
C LEU A 12 -12.13 37.64 -2.25
N SER A 13 -11.46 37.94 -1.14
CA SER A 13 -10.08 38.39 -1.21
C SER A 13 -9.17 37.25 -1.72
N PRO A 14 -8.01 37.57 -2.32
CA PRO A 14 -7.05 36.53 -2.73
C PRO A 14 -6.61 35.62 -1.56
N SER A 15 -6.52 36.16 -0.34
CA SER A 15 -6.28 35.40 0.88
C SER A 15 -7.41 34.44 1.21
N ASP A 16 -8.67 34.85 1.03
CA ASP A 16 -9.82 33.96 1.24
C ASP A 16 -9.81 32.79 0.28
N VAL A 17 -9.50 33.05 -0.99
CA VAL A 17 -9.40 32.00 -2.00
C VAL A 17 -8.30 31.01 -1.63
N LYS A 18 -7.13 31.48 -1.19
CA LYS A 18 -6.05 30.59 -0.71
C LYS A 18 -6.50 29.74 0.47
N LEU A 19 -7.12 30.35 1.48
CA LEU A 19 -7.61 29.64 2.65
C LEU A 19 -8.65 28.58 2.27
N ILE A 20 -9.60 28.91 1.40
CA ILE A 20 -10.61 27.98 0.89
C ILE A 20 -9.95 26.78 0.20
N LEU A 21 -8.98 27.01 -0.70
CA LEU A 21 -8.30 25.90 -1.38
C LEU A 21 -7.47 25.05 -0.42
N TRP A 22 -6.80 25.68 0.54
CA TRP A 22 -6.08 24.95 1.58
C TRP A 22 -7.02 24.05 2.39
N LEU A 23 -8.17 24.57 2.84
CA LEU A 23 -9.17 23.79 3.55
C LEU A 23 -9.75 22.64 2.70
N ILE A 24 -9.98 22.86 1.40
CA ILE A 24 -10.41 21.80 0.48
C ILE A 24 -9.36 20.68 0.40
N VAL A 25 -8.08 21.02 0.34
CA VAL A 25 -6.99 20.02 0.29
C VAL A 25 -6.87 19.26 1.61
N GLN A 26 -7.10 19.90 2.75
CA GLN A 26 -7.04 19.24 4.06
C GLN A 26 -8.24 18.32 4.30
N ILE A 27 -9.45 18.84 4.09
CA ILE A 27 -10.71 18.14 4.40
C ILE A 27 -11.06 17.12 3.31
N LYS A 28 -10.58 17.34 2.09
CA LYS A 28 -10.75 16.46 0.93
C LYS A 28 -12.24 16.13 0.73
N PRO A 29 -13.06 17.11 0.28
CA PRO A 29 -14.49 16.91 0.01
C PRO A 29 -14.75 16.02 -1.22
N PHE A 30 -13.79 15.18 -1.61
CA PHE A 30 -13.91 14.23 -2.71
C PHE A 30 -14.57 12.94 -2.20
N LYS A 31 -15.40 12.33 -3.04
CA LYS A 31 -16.17 11.13 -2.65
C LYS A 31 -15.27 9.94 -2.35
N TYR A 32 -14.13 9.83 -3.01
CA TYR A 32 -13.28 8.64 -2.97
C TYR A 32 -11.88 8.88 -2.36
N VAL A 33 -11.52 10.12 -1.98
CA VAL A 33 -10.15 10.52 -1.58
C VAL A 33 -10.13 11.23 -0.21
N GLY A 34 -11.00 10.84 0.72
CA GLY A 34 -11.01 11.38 2.08
C GLY A 34 -11.82 10.50 3.00
N ASP A 35 -12.19 11.04 4.16
CA ASP A 35 -12.99 10.32 5.15
C ASP A 35 -14.30 9.80 4.52
N ARG A 36 -14.45 8.48 4.44
CA ARG A 36 -15.61 7.81 3.84
C ARG A 36 -16.79 7.73 4.80
N THR A 37 -16.56 7.98 6.09
CA THR A 37 -17.57 7.95 7.14
C THR A 37 -18.39 9.25 7.19
N SER A 38 -17.87 10.34 6.63
CA SER A 38 -18.54 11.64 6.56
C SER A 38 -19.28 11.86 5.23
N SER A 39 -20.50 12.38 5.31
CA SER A 39 -21.30 12.73 4.14
C SER A 39 -20.72 13.93 3.39
N GLN A 40 -20.98 14.01 2.08
CA GLN A 40 -20.50 15.11 1.25
C GLN A 40 -20.94 16.47 1.78
N SER A 41 -22.21 16.62 2.17
CA SER A 41 -22.72 17.86 2.78
C SER A 41 -21.96 18.21 4.05
N LYS A 42 -21.73 17.24 4.93
CA LYS A 42 -21.00 17.45 6.19
C LYS A 42 -19.55 17.90 5.96
N LYS A 43 -18.88 17.39 4.93
CA LYS A 43 -17.54 17.85 4.54
C LYS A 43 -17.54 19.32 4.10
N TRP A 44 -18.54 19.74 3.33
CA TRP A 44 -18.68 21.14 2.90
C TRP A 44 -19.01 22.06 4.07
N ASP A 45 -19.90 21.65 4.96
CA ASP A 45 -20.24 22.39 6.17
C ASP A 45 -19.01 22.55 7.06
N PHE A 46 -18.18 21.50 7.18
CA PHE A 46 -16.94 21.55 7.95
C PHE A 46 -15.91 22.54 7.37
N ILE A 47 -15.79 22.62 6.03
CA ILE A 47 -14.96 23.63 5.36
C ILE A 47 -15.48 25.04 5.70
N GLN A 48 -16.79 25.25 5.63
CA GLN A 48 -17.41 26.54 5.91
C GLN A 48 -17.18 26.98 7.38
N GLN A 49 -17.42 26.08 8.34
CA GLN A 49 -17.18 26.33 9.77
C GLN A 49 -15.71 26.64 10.06
N ARG A 50 -14.77 25.94 9.41
CA ARG A 50 -13.33 26.20 9.58
C ARG A 50 -12.91 27.52 8.97
N PHE A 51 -13.45 27.87 7.80
CA PHE A 51 -13.21 29.19 7.21
C PHE A 51 -13.67 30.30 8.15
N GLU A 52 -14.87 30.15 8.72
CA GLU A 52 -15.41 31.11 9.68
C GLU A 52 -14.50 31.23 10.91
N ALA A 53 -14.17 30.10 11.56
CA ALA A 53 -13.31 30.08 12.74
C ALA A 53 -11.95 30.74 12.52
N GLU A 54 -11.33 30.55 11.35
CA GLU A 54 -10.01 31.11 11.05
C GLU A 54 -10.09 32.62 10.76
N ARG A 55 -11.20 33.08 10.17
CA ARG A 55 -11.39 34.51 9.88
C ARG A 55 -11.89 35.31 11.06
N THR A 56 -12.69 34.72 11.96
CA THR A 56 -13.12 35.38 13.21
C THR A 56 -11.93 35.76 14.10
N LYS A 57 -10.81 35.04 14.01
CA LYS A 57 -9.56 35.39 14.69
C LYS A 57 -8.88 36.64 14.12
N SER A 58 -9.19 37.02 12.88
CA SER A 58 -8.38 37.95 12.07
C SER A 58 -9.15 39.17 11.54
N ALA A 59 -10.49 39.19 11.58
CA ALA A 59 -11.28 40.26 10.97
C ALA A 59 -12.62 40.53 11.67
N ASP A 60 -12.94 41.82 11.87
CA ASP A 60 -14.17 42.30 12.51
C ASP A 60 -15.40 42.29 11.60
N ASN A 61 -15.23 42.20 10.27
CA ASN A 61 -16.31 42.17 9.28
C ASN A 61 -16.22 40.91 8.42
N LEU A 62 -16.73 39.79 8.94
CA LEU A 62 -16.61 38.48 8.31
C LEU A 62 -17.81 38.16 7.42
N VAL A 63 -17.55 38.03 6.12
CA VAL A 63 -18.48 37.42 5.18
C VAL A 63 -18.11 35.94 5.02
N VAL A 64 -18.93 35.05 5.58
CA VAL A 64 -18.73 33.60 5.44
C VAL A 64 -19.21 33.15 4.05
N PRO A 65 -18.35 32.50 3.23
CA PRO A 65 -18.73 32.00 1.93
C PRO A 65 -19.70 30.82 2.08
N THR A 66 -20.76 30.83 1.28
CA THR A 66 -21.69 29.69 1.20
C THR A 66 -21.02 28.46 0.59
N VAL A 67 -21.58 27.26 0.84
CA VAL A 67 -21.16 26.01 0.17
C VAL A 67 -21.06 26.16 -1.35
N ARG A 68 -22.03 26.82 -2.00
CA ARG A 68 -22.00 27.06 -3.45
C ARG A 68 -20.80 27.91 -3.87
N THR A 69 -20.39 28.85 -3.02
CA THR A 69 -19.21 29.68 -3.25
C THR A 69 -17.94 28.83 -3.14
N LEU A 70 -17.82 27.99 -2.12
CA LEU A 70 -16.70 27.05 -1.95
C LEU A 70 -16.57 26.11 -3.17
N GLN A 71 -17.68 25.51 -3.59
CA GLN A 71 -17.74 24.65 -4.78
C GLN A 71 -17.33 25.40 -6.06
N ARG A 72 -17.75 26.66 -6.23
CA ARG A 72 -17.32 27.49 -7.37
C ARG A 72 -15.82 27.78 -7.33
N GLN A 73 -15.24 28.01 -6.15
CA GLN A 73 -13.79 28.20 -6.01
C GLN A 73 -13.03 26.93 -6.38
N MET A 74 -13.49 25.76 -5.91
CA MET A 74 -12.94 24.47 -6.30
C MET A 74 -12.99 24.28 -7.83
N ALA A 75 -14.14 24.49 -8.45
CA ALA A 75 -14.31 24.34 -9.90
C ALA A 75 -13.46 25.34 -10.70
N ALA A 76 -13.26 26.56 -10.18
CA ALA A 76 -12.34 27.53 -10.78
C ALA A 76 -10.88 27.07 -10.68
N ALA A 77 -10.46 26.56 -9.52
CA ALA A 77 -9.12 26.03 -9.29
C ALA A 77 -8.82 24.84 -10.21
N LEU A 78 -9.75 23.87 -10.34
CA LEU A 78 -9.60 22.73 -11.24
C LEU A 78 -9.38 23.15 -12.70
N ARG A 79 -10.17 24.13 -13.19
CA ARG A 79 -10.02 24.65 -14.56
C ARG A 79 -8.67 25.35 -14.75
N LYS A 80 -8.23 26.14 -13.78
CA LYS A 80 -6.93 26.84 -13.85
C LYS A 80 -5.76 25.87 -13.82
N ALA A 81 -5.78 24.90 -12.91
CA ALA A 81 -4.74 23.89 -12.79
C ALA A 81 -4.64 23.03 -14.05
N ARG A 82 -5.78 22.62 -14.62
CA ARG A 82 -5.81 21.82 -15.86
C ARG A 82 -5.20 22.55 -17.06
N ASN A 83 -5.36 23.87 -17.11
CA ASN A 83 -4.81 24.69 -18.18
C ASN A 83 -3.34 25.09 -17.95
N ARG A 84 -2.79 24.82 -16.76
CA ARG A 84 -1.41 25.12 -16.44
C ARG A 84 -0.51 24.01 -17.02
N ARG A 85 0.52 24.40 -17.76
CA ARG A 85 1.58 23.48 -18.16
C ARG A 85 2.42 23.14 -16.93
N VAL A 86 2.40 21.87 -16.56
CA VAL A 86 3.26 21.32 -15.51
C VAL A 86 4.62 20.99 -16.15
N PRO A 87 5.75 21.17 -15.43
CA PRO A 87 7.07 20.77 -15.94
C PRO A 87 7.09 19.30 -16.38
N ALA A 88 7.89 18.98 -17.40
CA ALA A 88 7.99 17.61 -17.93
C ALA A 88 8.49 16.61 -16.87
N ASP A 89 9.31 17.07 -15.94
CA ASP A 89 9.91 16.26 -14.86
C ASP A 89 9.04 16.17 -13.61
N TYR A 90 7.79 16.63 -13.68
CA TYR A 90 6.91 16.63 -12.51
C TYR A 90 6.46 15.22 -12.14
N THR A 91 6.76 14.83 -10.90
CA THR A 91 6.30 13.58 -10.32
C THR A 91 4.89 13.76 -9.75
N PRO A 92 3.94 12.86 -10.08
CA PRO A 92 2.58 12.91 -9.53
C PRO A 92 2.59 12.93 -8.01
N PHE A 93 1.72 13.73 -7.40
CA PHE A 93 1.57 13.85 -5.94
C PHE A 93 2.73 14.49 -5.18
N SER A 94 3.78 14.98 -5.86
CA SER A 94 4.91 15.67 -5.21
C SER A 94 4.51 16.98 -4.53
N VAL A 95 3.46 17.66 -5.03
CA VAL A 95 2.95 18.90 -4.43
C VAL A 95 2.53 18.73 -2.96
N PHE A 96 2.15 17.52 -2.54
CA PHE A 96 1.75 17.24 -1.16
C PHE A 96 2.92 17.17 -0.18
N GLU A 97 4.16 17.00 -0.66
CA GLU A 97 5.35 16.95 0.21
C GLU A 97 5.73 18.34 0.73
N THR A 98 5.47 19.37 -0.08
CA THR A 98 5.84 20.76 0.22
C THR A 98 4.64 21.62 0.63
N LEU A 99 3.43 21.05 0.66
CA LEU A 99 2.20 21.81 0.91
C LEU A 99 2.14 22.31 2.37
N ARG A 100 1.93 23.62 2.51
CA ARG A 100 1.79 24.34 3.79
C ARG A 100 0.65 25.35 3.68
N VAL A 101 0.23 25.92 4.82
CA VAL A 101 -0.79 27.00 4.86
C VAL A 101 -0.37 28.21 4.02
N THR A 102 0.94 28.47 3.97
CA THR A 102 1.55 29.58 3.23
C THR A 102 1.88 29.25 1.77
N SER A 103 1.53 28.04 1.30
CA SER A 103 1.80 27.63 -0.08
C SER A 103 1.20 28.61 -1.10
N PRO A 104 1.87 28.80 -2.25
CA PRO A 104 1.36 29.65 -3.29
C PRO A 104 0.03 29.10 -3.80
N LEU A 105 -0.83 30.00 -4.29
CA LEU A 105 -2.14 29.63 -4.82
C LEU A 105 -2.01 28.58 -5.94
N ALA A 106 -0.92 28.67 -6.71
CA ALA A 106 -0.61 27.75 -7.78
C ALA A 106 -0.52 26.29 -7.33
N ASP A 107 0.18 26.04 -6.23
CA ASP A 107 0.38 24.69 -5.67
C ASP A 107 -0.91 24.16 -5.05
N LEU A 108 -1.70 25.04 -4.41
CA LEU A 108 -3.03 24.68 -3.91
C LEU A 108 -3.99 24.28 -5.04
N GLU A 109 -3.99 25.02 -6.16
CA GLU A 109 -4.76 24.67 -7.35
C GLU A 109 -4.34 23.30 -7.93
N LEU A 110 -3.04 23.02 -7.96
CA LEU A 110 -2.47 21.75 -8.44
C LEU A 110 -2.84 20.59 -7.50
N ALA A 111 -2.70 20.77 -6.20
CA ALA A 111 -3.10 19.78 -5.20
C ALA A 111 -4.59 19.43 -5.28
N VAL A 112 -5.45 20.43 -5.47
CA VAL A 112 -6.90 20.21 -5.69
C VAL A 112 -7.15 19.37 -6.95
N LEU A 113 -6.40 19.61 -8.02
CA LEU A 113 -6.50 18.82 -9.26
C LEU A 113 -6.06 17.38 -9.07
N GLU A 114 -4.96 17.14 -8.36
CA GLU A 114 -4.47 15.79 -8.12
C GLU A 114 -5.42 14.97 -7.23
N LEU A 115 -5.99 15.57 -6.18
CA LEU A 115 -7.02 14.91 -5.37
C LEU A 115 -8.27 14.58 -6.19
N HIS A 116 -8.67 15.48 -7.08
CA HIS A 116 -9.78 15.26 -7.99
C HIS A 116 -9.50 14.09 -8.94
N ASN A 117 -8.33 14.08 -9.58
CA ASN A 117 -7.94 13.02 -10.50
C ASN A 117 -7.82 11.68 -9.79
N LEU A 118 -7.26 11.66 -8.58
CA LEU A 118 -7.22 10.48 -7.74
C LEU A 118 -8.63 9.97 -7.41
N SER A 119 -9.58 10.88 -7.15
CA SER A 119 -10.97 10.53 -6.87
C SER A 119 -11.68 9.94 -8.08
N GLU A 120 -11.43 10.48 -9.27
CA GLU A 120 -11.97 9.91 -10.51
C GLU A 120 -11.31 8.57 -10.85
N ALA A 121 -10.01 8.39 -10.59
CA ALA A 121 -9.34 7.10 -10.77
C ALA A 121 -9.97 6.00 -9.88
N PHE A 122 -10.22 6.31 -8.60
CA PHE A 122 -10.93 5.39 -7.70
C PHE A 122 -12.36 5.10 -8.14
N LYS A 123 -13.09 6.11 -8.64
CA LYS A 123 -14.45 5.96 -9.16
C LYS A 123 -14.49 5.02 -10.38
N ASN A 124 -13.48 5.10 -11.23
CA ASN A 124 -13.40 4.34 -12.48
C ASN A 124 -12.77 2.95 -12.30
N GLY A 125 -12.43 2.56 -11.06
CA GLY A 125 -11.77 1.28 -10.78
C GLY A 125 -10.33 1.21 -11.30
N GLN A 126 -9.75 2.33 -11.75
CA GLN A 126 -8.33 2.40 -12.04
C GLN A 126 -7.59 2.41 -10.71
N MET A 127 -7.02 1.26 -10.34
CA MET A 127 -6.18 1.16 -9.15
C MET A 127 -4.94 2.03 -9.30
N VAL A 128 -5.02 3.26 -8.81
CA VAL A 128 -3.83 3.95 -8.32
C VAL A 128 -3.43 3.18 -7.06
N GLY A 129 -2.16 2.78 -6.95
CA GLY A 129 -1.65 2.06 -5.78
C GLY A 129 -1.99 2.77 -4.46
N SER A 130 -1.58 2.19 -3.33
CA SER A 130 -1.92 2.75 -2.01
C SER A 130 -1.71 4.26 -1.97
N ILE A 131 -2.76 5.02 -1.61
CA ILE A 131 -2.73 6.49 -1.55
C ILE A 131 -1.41 6.91 -0.87
N PRO A 132 -0.60 7.78 -1.48
CA PRO A 132 0.67 8.21 -0.90
C PRO A 132 0.50 8.57 0.58
N PRO A 133 1.40 8.16 1.48
CA PRO A 133 1.24 8.36 2.93
C PRO A 133 1.01 9.83 3.29
N HIS A 134 1.60 10.75 2.52
CA HIS A 134 1.41 12.20 2.64
C HIS A 134 -0.03 12.66 2.37
N ILE A 135 -0.79 11.93 1.54
CA ILE A 135 -2.22 12.18 1.28
C ILE A 135 -3.11 11.41 2.27
N LYS A 136 -2.62 10.29 2.84
CA LYS A 136 -3.33 9.53 3.89
C LYS A 136 -3.33 10.20 5.25
N ARG A 137 -2.45 11.17 5.51
CA ARG A 137 -2.47 11.94 6.75
C ARG A 137 -3.84 12.60 6.84
N GLU A 138 -4.74 11.98 7.61
CA GLU A 138 -6.01 12.55 7.97
C GLU A 138 -5.69 13.82 8.76
N PHE A 139 -6.43 14.88 8.45
CA PHE A 139 -6.28 16.13 9.15
C PHE A 139 -6.62 15.89 10.63
N ASP A 140 -5.59 15.93 11.49
CA ASP A 140 -5.76 15.94 12.93
C ASP A 140 -6.29 17.33 13.33
N PRO A 141 -7.52 17.43 13.86
CA PRO A 141 -8.15 18.70 14.24
C PRO A 141 -7.32 19.55 15.21
N HIS A 142 -6.32 18.94 15.88
CA HIS A 142 -5.47 19.54 16.90
C HIS A 142 -4.04 19.89 16.43
N GLN A 143 -3.65 19.56 15.19
CA GLN A 143 -2.23 19.70 14.75
C GLN A 143 -1.79 21.10 14.26
N MET A 144 -2.63 22.13 14.32
CA MET A 144 -2.22 23.50 13.95
C MET A 144 -1.94 24.42 15.16
N ASP A 145 -2.05 23.92 16.39
CA ASP A 145 -1.73 24.69 17.61
C ASP A 145 -0.25 24.63 18.04
N VAL A 146 0.64 24.07 17.22
CA VAL A 146 2.06 23.92 17.59
C VAL A 146 2.98 24.63 16.60
N GLU A 147 3.11 25.93 16.80
CA GLU A 147 4.35 26.66 16.50
C GLU A 147 5.51 25.98 17.26
N PRO A 148 6.57 25.49 16.58
CA PRO A 148 7.71 24.86 17.24
C PRO A 148 8.61 25.93 17.87
N GLY A 149 8.18 26.45 19.02
CA GLY A 149 8.93 27.46 19.77
C GLY A 149 8.34 27.90 21.10
N ALA A 150 7.05 27.68 21.35
CA ALA A 150 6.42 28.13 22.60
C ALA A 150 6.39 27.02 23.66
N ARG A 151 7.48 26.85 24.40
CA ARG A 151 7.39 26.29 25.76
C ARG A 151 6.48 27.18 26.61
N ARG A 152 5.20 26.87 26.73
CA ARG A 152 4.34 27.41 27.79
C ARG A 152 3.49 26.33 28.46
N ARG A 153 4.00 25.94 29.62
CA ARG A 153 3.33 25.73 30.91
C ARG A 153 1.91 25.20 30.85
N ARG A 154 1.73 24.02 31.45
CA ARG A 154 0.49 23.52 32.08
C ARG A 154 -0.30 24.71 32.65
N PHE A 155 -1.36 25.12 31.95
CA PHE A 155 -2.36 26.02 32.52
C PHE A 155 -3.50 25.16 33.03
N SER A 156 -3.56 25.12 34.36
CA SER A 156 -4.71 24.72 35.15
C SER A 156 -5.99 25.38 34.62
N SER A 157 -7.00 24.55 34.44
CA SER A 157 -8.39 24.93 34.26
C SER A 157 -8.85 25.93 35.31
N ASN A 158 -9.07 27.18 34.90
CA ASN A 158 -9.87 28.14 35.64
C ASN A 158 -10.94 28.67 34.68
N ALA A 159 -12.00 27.88 34.48
CA ALA A 159 -13.20 28.32 33.78
C ALA A 159 -14.14 28.92 34.82
N SER A 160 -14.12 30.25 34.92
CA SER A 160 -15.09 31.01 35.70
C SER A 160 -16.44 31.07 34.98
N SER A 161 -17.45 30.52 35.66
CA SER A 161 -18.80 31.07 35.84
C SER A 161 -19.48 31.73 34.63
N ALA A 162 -20.32 30.96 33.95
CA ALA A 162 -21.56 31.47 33.37
C ALA A 162 -22.72 30.98 34.25
N SER A 163 -23.31 31.91 34.98
CA SER A 163 -24.49 31.66 35.80
C SER A 163 -25.71 31.40 34.91
N PHE A 164 -26.15 30.14 34.81
CA PHE A 164 -27.48 29.80 34.33
C PHE A 164 -27.97 28.46 34.93
N SER A 165 -29.05 28.55 35.71
CA SER A 165 -29.98 27.49 36.13
C SER A 165 -29.45 26.31 36.96
N SER A 166 -29.64 26.41 38.28
CA SER A 166 -29.40 25.40 39.31
C SER A 166 -30.45 24.26 39.35
N TYR A 167 -30.91 23.76 38.19
CA TYR A 167 -31.98 22.73 38.15
C TYR A 167 -31.68 21.48 37.31
N ASP A 168 -30.43 21.21 36.91
CA ASP A 168 -30.12 20.03 36.08
C ASP A 168 -28.76 19.35 36.35
N SER A 169 -28.19 19.55 37.55
CA SER A 169 -26.91 18.91 37.94
C SER A 169 -27.05 17.39 38.05
N ASP A 170 -28.18 16.90 38.57
CA ASP A 170 -28.40 15.46 38.79
C ASP A 170 -28.54 14.69 37.47
N LYS A 171 -29.16 15.30 36.45
CA LYS A 171 -29.25 14.69 35.10
C LYS A 171 -27.92 14.74 34.36
N ALA A 172 -27.13 15.79 34.57
CA ALA A 172 -25.78 15.86 34.01
C ALA A 172 -24.86 14.77 34.59
N GLU A 173 -25.01 14.45 35.88
CA GLU A 173 -24.26 13.37 36.53
C GLU A 173 -24.74 11.98 36.11
N GLU A 174 -26.06 11.78 35.98
CA GLU A 174 -26.66 10.54 35.50
C GLU A 174 -26.22 10.24 34.05
N THR A 175 -26.31 11.21 33.15
CA THR A 175 -25.86 11.06 31.75
C THR A 175 -24.35 10.79 31.67
N ALA A 176 -23.53 11.44 32.50
CA ALA A 176 -22.11 11.14 32.58
C ALA A 176 -21.82 9.72 33.10
N SER A 177 -22.63 9.21 34.03
CA SER A 177 -22.53 7.82 34.52
C SER A 177 -22.86 6.79 33.44
N ILE A 178 -23.90 7.06 32.63
CA ILE A 178 -24.32 6.22 31.51
C ILE A 178 -23.23 6.19 30.44
N LEU A 179 -22.67 7.35 30.08
CA LEU A 179 -21.58 7.44 29.11
C LEU A 179 -20.32 6.69 29.59
N ARG A 180 -19.94 6.81 30.86
CA ARG A 180 -18.83 6.04 31.44
C ARG A 180 -19.07 4.53 31.37
N ARG A 181 -20.30 4.09 31.63
CA ARG A 181 -20.68 2.67 31.50
C ARG A 181 -20.56 2.20 30.05
N MET A 182 -21.11 2.94 29.09
CA MET A 182 -21.03 2.61 27.67
C MET A 182 -19.59 2.59 27.14
N ILE A 183 -18.72 3.49 27.61
CA ILE A 183 -17.30 3.49 27.24
C ILE A 183 -16.61 2.22 27.77
N ASN A 184 -16.90 1.82 29.01
CA ASN A 184 -16.32 0.62 29.60
C ASN A 184 -16.83 -0.66 28.93
N GLU A 185 -18.12 -0.72 28.57
CA GLU A 185 -18.68 -1.84 27.81
C GLU A 185 -18.08 -1.94 26.41
N ASN A 186 -17.95 -0.81 25.71
CA ASN A 186 -17.27 -0.79 24.41
C ASN A 186 -15.82 -1.26 24.54
N ARG A 187 -15.09 -0.77 25.55
CA ARG A 187 -13.71 -1.19 25.78
C ARG A 187 -13.63 -2.70 26.01
N ARG A 188 -14.48 -3.26 26.87
CA ARG A 188 -14.53 -4.69 27.15
C ARG A 188 -14.86 -5.51 25.90
N PHE A 189 -15.84 -5.07 25.11
CA PHE A 189 -16.18 -5.72 23.85
C PHE A 189 -15.00 -5.75 22.88
N HIS A 190 -14.24 -4.65 22.76
CA HIS A 190 -13.05 -4.62 21.91
C HIS A 190 -11.94 -5.54 22.44
N GLU A 191 -11.72 -5.59 23.76
CA GLU A 191 -10.76 -6.51 24.38
C GLU A 191 -11.14 -7.99 24.10
N GLU A 192 -12.42 -8.35 24.23
CA GLU A 192 -12.94 -9.68 23.90
C GLU A 192 -12.79 -10.01 22.39
N MET A 193 -13.09 -9.05 21.52
CA MET A 193 -12.91 -9.19 20.07
C MET A 193 -11.46 -9.38 19.66
N ILE A 194 -10.53 -8.63 20.25
CA ILE A 194 -9.09 -8.80 20.02
C ILE A 194 -8.65 -10.19 20.48
N GLY A 195 -9.14 -10.65 21.64
CA GLY A 195 -8.88 -12.00 22.14
C GLY A 195 -9.36 -13.08 21.17
N LEU A 196 -10.59 -12.97 20.67
CA LEU A 196 -11.16 -13.92 19.72
C LEU A 196 -10.38 -13.94 18.40
N MET A 197 -10.03 -12.77 17.86
CA MET A 197 -9.21 -12.67 16.64
C MET A 197 -7.82 -13.28 16.83
N SER A 198 -7.20 -13.07 18.00
CA SER A 198 -5.90 -13.67 18.31
C SER A 198 -5.99 -15.20 18.37
N GLN A 199 -7.03 -15.74 19.02
CA GLN A 199 -7.24 -17.19 19.08
C GLN A 199 -7.47 -17.78 17.69
N HIS A 200 -8.29 -17.13 16.88
CA HIS A 200 -8.55 -17.55 15.50
C HIS A 200 -7.29 -17.49 14.63
N ALA A 201 -6.47 -16.45 14.77
CA ALA A 201 -5.19 -16.35 14.08
C ALA A 201 -4.24 -17.48 14.47
N THR A 202 -4.14 -17.82 15.76
CA THR A 202 -3.34 -18.96 16.22
C THR A 202 -3.85 -20.28 15.66
N ALA A 203 -5.17 -20.51 15.68
CA ALA A 203 -5.77 -21.73 15.14
C ALA A 203 -5.52 -21.88 13.62
N MET A 204 -5.67 -20.79 12.86
CA MET A 204 -5.34 -20.81 11.43
C MET A 204 -3.85 -21.05 11.19
N SER A 205 -2.97 -20.45 12.01
CA SER A 205 -1.53 -20.68 11.87
C SER A 205 -1.14 -22.13 12.13
N SER A 206 -1.77 -22.79 13.10
CA SER A 206 -1.54 -24.22 13.36
C SER A 206 -2.06 -25.10 12.23
N GLU A 207 -3.18 -24.74 11.61
CA GLU A 207 -3.73 -25.51 10.48
C GLU A 207 -2.86 -25.37 9.23
N LEU A 208 -2.37 -24.15 8.96
CA LEU A 208 -1.41 -23.92 7.88
C LEU A 208 -0.10 -24.69 8.09
N GLN A 209 0.39 -24.77 9.33
CA GLN A 209 1.56 -25.58 9.65
C GLN A 209 1.30 -27.05 9.37
N ARG A 210 0.14 -27.57 9.77
CA ARG A 210 -0.26 -28.96 9.48
C ARG A 210 -0.31 -29.26 7.98
N LEU A 211 -0.84 -28.34 7.19
CA LEU A 211 -0.89 -28.50 5.73
C LEU A 211 0.50 -28.46 5.11
N LEU A 212 1.42 -27.64 5.63
CA LEU A 212 2.82 -27.65 5.20
C LEU A 212 3.48 -28.99 5.50
N ASP A 213 3.30 -29.52 6.71
CA ASP A 213 3.89 -30.81 7.11
C ASP A 213 3.38 -31.94 6.19
N VAL A 214 2.09 -31.97 5.84
CA VAL A 214 1.52 -32.97 4.91
C VAL A 214 2.07 -32.83 3.49
N VAL A 215 2.28 -31.60 3.02
CA VAL A 215 2.86 -31.35 1.68
C VAL A 215 4.33 -31.79 1.65
N GLU A 216 5.07 -31.55 2.72
CA GLU A 216 6.47 -31.97 2.84
C GLU A 216 6.58 -33.50 2.89
N GLU A 217 5.71 -34.16 3.65
CA GLU A 217 5.63 -35.63 3.74
C GLU A 217 5.24 -36.26 2.39
N SER A 218 4.25 -35.66 1.69
CA SER A 218 3.85 -36.09 0.34
C SER A 218 4.96 -35.90 -0.69
N LYS A 219 5.76 -34.84 -0.54
CA LYS A 219 6.90 -34.58 -1.41
C LYS A 219 8.02 -35.59 -1.17
N SER A 220 8.34 -35.90 0.09
CA SER A 220 9.33 -36.92 0.41
C SER A 220 8.90 -38.32 -0.04
N ALA A 221 7.61 -38.65 0.06
CA ALA A 221 7.09 -39.91 -0.45
C ALA A 221 7.21 -40.00 -1.97
N ALA A 222 6.88 -38.93 -2.70
CA ALA A 222 7.03 -38.89 -4.16
C ALA A 222 8.49 -38.89 -4.62
N GLU A 223 9.43 -38.34 -3.83
CA GLU A 223 10.87 -38.46 -4.11
C GLU A 223 11.37 -39.90 -3.87
N SER A 224 10.90 -40.57 -2.81
CA SER A 224 11.24 -41.98 -2.54
C SER A 224 10.70 -42.95 -3.59
N GLU A 225 9.44 -42.77 -4.04
CA GLU A 225 8.86 -43.60 -5.12
C GLU A 225 9.65 -43.44 -6.43
N ARG A 226 10.20 -42.25 -6.68
CA ARG A 226 10.98 -41.97 -7.88
C ARG A 226 12.39 -42.56 -7.81
N GLU A 227 13.01 -42.56 -6.63
CA GLU A 227 14.28 -43.25 -6.40
C GLU A 227 14.11 -44.77 -6.54
N GLU A 228 13.00 -45.34 -6.04
CA GLU A 228 12.67 -46.77 -6.23
C GLU A 228 12.44 -47.13 -7.71
N GLU A 229 11.72 -46.28 -8.48
CA GLU A 229 11.55 -46.49 -9.94
C GLU A 229 12.88 -46.39 -10.71
N GLU A 230 13.79 -45.49 -10.34
CA GLU A 230 15.12 -45.37 -10.97
C GLU A 230 16.01 -46.59 -10.64
N GLU A 231 15.96 -47.12 -9.41
CA GLU A 231 16.68 -48.35 -9.03
C GLU A 231 16.13 -49.60 -9.74
N GLU A 232 14.80 -49.71 -9.93
CA GLU A 232 14.19 -50.81 -10.68
C GLU A 232 14.54 -50.76 -12.18
N GLU A 233 14.58 -49.58 -12.80
CA GLU A 233 15.03 -49.43 -14.19
C GLU A 233 16.51 -49.79 -14.38
N GLU A 234 17.39 -49.42 -13.44
CA GLU A 234 18.81 -49.82 -13.49
C GLU A 234 18.99 -51.34 -13.36
N GLU A 235 18.23 -52.01 -12.48
CA GLU A 235 18.25 -53.47 -12.33
C GLU A 235 17.72 -54.21 -13.57
N GLU A 236 16.69 -53.70 -14.25
CA GLU A 236 16.18 -54.30 -15.49
C GLU A 236 17.16 -54.15 -16.66
N VAL A 237 17.86 -53.01 -16.75
CA VAL A 237 18.90 -52.77 -17.75
C VAL A 237 20.09 -53.70 -17.52
N GLU A 238 20.54 -53.88 -16.27
CA GLU A 238 21.65 -54.79 -15.94
C GLU A 238 21.31 -56.26 -16.26
N LYS A 239 20.08 -56.72 -15.95
CA LYS A 239 19.59 -58.06 -16.33
C LYS A 239 19.45 -58.23 -17.85
N GLY A 240 19.10 -57.17 -18.57
CA GLY A 240 19.05 -57.15 -20.03
C GLY A 240 20.44 -57.34 -20.67
N GLU A 241 21.44 -56.63 -20.17
CA GLU A 241 22.83 -56.77 -20.61
C GLU A 241 23.41 -58.15 -20.29
N GLU A 242 23.09 -58.74 -19.13
CA GLU A 242 23.51 -60.12 -18.80
C GLU A 242 22.90 -61.17 -19.73
N MET A 243 21.62 -61.01 -20.13
CA MET A 243 20.98 -61.88 -21.12
C MET A 243 21.60 -61.74 -22.51
N GLU A 244 21.96 -60.53 -22.94
CA GLU A 244 22.60 -60.28 -24.24
C GLU A 244 24.00 -60.92 -24.31
N ILE A 245 24.73 -60.95 -23.19
CA ILE A 245 26.04 -61.63 -23.06
C ILE A 245 25.89 -63.17 -23.05
N GLU A 246 24.83 -63.72 -22.44
CA GLU A 246 24.53 -65.16 -22.51
C GLU A 246 24.09 -65.60 -23.92
N GLU A 247 23.31 -64.78 -24.63
CA GLU A 247 22.86 -65.07 -25.98
C GLU A 247 24.03 -65.02 -26.98
N ALA A 248 24.94 -64.04 -26.84
CA ALA A 248 26.18 -63.95 -27.61
C ALA A 248 27.15 -65.14 -27.36
N LYS A 249 27.04 -65.82 -26.22
CA LYS A 249 27.79 -67.07 -25.93
C LYS A 249 27.16 -68.32 -26.56
N LYS A 250 25.86 -68.30 -26.86
CA LYS A 250 25.15 -69.41 -27.53
C LYS A 250 25.27 -69.39 -29.05
N GLU A 251 25.61 -68.25 -29.65
CA GLU A 251 25.71 -68.06 -31.11
C GLU A 251 27.09 -68.38 -31.74
N GLN A 252 28.02 -69.06 -31.04
CA GLN A 252 29.20 -69.61 -31.72
C GLN A 252 28.84 -70.85 -32.55
N PRO A 253 29.01 -70.84 -33.89
CA PRO A 253 28.91 -72.06 -34.68
C PRO A 253 30.24 -72.82 -34.63
N GLU A 254 30.16 -74.13 -34.39
CA GLU A 254 31.24 -75.09 -34.61
C GLU A 254 31.85 -74.89 -36.02
N GLN A 255 33.14 -74.56 -36.09
CA GLN A 255 33.90 -74.61 -37.35
C GLN A 255 34.43 -76.04 -37.59
N PRO A 256 34.37 -76.57 -38.84
CA PRO A 256 34.89 -77.89 -39.17
C PRO A 256 36.42 -77.90 -39.36
N GLU A 257 37.00 -79.04 -39.03
CA GLU A 257 38.41 -79.42 -39.16
C GLU A 257 39.00 -79.19 -40.57
N GLN A 258 40.27 -78.74 -40.63
CA GLN A 258 41.31 -79.22 -41.57
C GLN A 258 42.72 -78.69 -41.20
N PRO A 259 43.84 -79.28 -41.69
CA PRO A 259 44.84 -79.94 -40.84
C PRO A 259 46.21 -79.24 -40.72
N GLU A 260 47.02 -79.76 -39.76
CA GLU A 260 48.50 -79.75 -39.58
C GLU A 260 49.36 -79.04 -40.65
N GLN A 261 50.43 -78.27 -40.40
CA GLN A 261 51.43 -78.04 -39.34
C GLN A 261 52.41 -76.94 -39.91
N PRO A 262 53.56 -76.54 -39.32
CA PRO A 262 53.95 -76.31 -37.92
C PRO A 262 54.62 -74.91 -37.69
N GLU A 263 54.78 -74.53 -36.42
CA GLU A 263 55.55 -73.37 -35.89
C GLU A 263 57.04 -73.34 -36.34
N PRO A 264 57.74 -72.17 -36.32
CA PRO A 264 58.44 -71.65 -35.11
C PRO A 264 58.69 -70.10 -35.10
N PRO A 265 59.50 -69.53 -34.18
CA PRO A 265 59.36 -69.53 -32.73
C PRO A 265 59.35 -68.09 -32.13
N ARG A 266 59.08 -68.04 -30.82
CA ARG A 266 59.10 -66.88 -29.92
C ARG A 266 60.42 -66.08 -29.91
N SER A 267 60.33 -64.75 -29.82
CA SER A 267 61.18 -63.89 -28.95
C SER A 267 60.60 -62.46 -28.95
N GLU A 268 60.05 -61.97 -27.83
CA GLU A 268 60.71 -61.24 -26.74
C GLU A 268 61.26 -59.83 -27.09
N LYS A 269 60.84 -58.87 -26.24
CA LYS A 269 61.41 -57.53 -25.92
C LYS A 269 60.92 -56.37 -26.79
N ARG A 270 60.05 -55.51 -26.24
CA ARG A 270 60.34 -54.32 -25.40
C ARG A 270 61.13 -53.22 -26.12
N SER A 271 60.42 -52.10 -26.28
CA SER A 271 60.83 -50.76 -25.86
C SER A 271 61.70 -49.91 -26.79
N THR A 272 61.01 -48.90 -27.35
CA THR A 272 61.30 -47.45 -27.32
C THR A 272 62.35 -46.80 -28.22
N LEU A 273 61.89 -45.64 -28.72
CA LEU A 273 62.59 -44.35 -28.82
C LEU A 273 63.65 -44.21 -29.92
N ARG A 274 63.29 -43.51 -31.00
CA ARG A 274 63.64 -42.08 -31.20
C ARG A 274 63.43 -41.65 -32.64
N ASP A 275 62.90 -40.44 -32.77
CA ASP A 275 63.26 -39.39 -33.73
C ASP A 275 63.10 -39.74 -35.22
N VAL A 276 62.44 -38.90 -36.02
CA VAL A 276 63.05 -37.66 -36.51
C VAL A 276 61.95 -36.84 -37.22
N LEU A 277 61.77 -35.60 -36.76
CA LEU A 277 61.51 -34.37 -37.52
C LEU A 277 60.41 -34.38 -38.61
N ASN A 278 59.37 -33.55 -38.47
CA ASN A 278 59.48 -32.10 -38.70
C ASN A 278 58.14 -31.40 -38.42
N GLN A 279 58.19 -30.43 -37.51
CA GLN A 279 57.29 -29.28 -37.46
C GLN A 279 57.84 -28.23 -38.44
N ASP A 280 56.96 -27.66 -39.24
CA ASP A 280 56.95 -26.29 -39.77
C ASP A 280 55.44 -26.06 -40.03
N THR A 281 54.70 -25.26 -39.28
CA THR A 281 54.84 -23.82 -38.96
C THR A 281 54.11 -23.46 -37.67
#